data_AF-A0A5J4KEV3-F1
#
_entry.id   AF-A0A5J4KEV3-F1
#
_cell.length_a   1.000
_cell.length_b   1.000
_cell.length_c   1.000
_cell.angle_alpha   90.00
_cell.angle_beta   90.00
_cell.angle_gamma   90.00
#
_symmetry.space_group_name_H-M   'P 1'
#
loop_
_entity.id
_entity.type
_entity.pdbx_description
1 polymer ?
#
loop_
_entity_poly.entity_id
_entity_poly.type
_entity_poly.pdbx_seq_one_letter_code
_entity_poly.pdbx_strand_id
1 'polypeptide(L)'
;MVITAASTVEMVQSRFPQAIVEVVEFRDEQTIVLQPESLVEVCAYLKKELEYNFLETVTAVDWPERLPRFDVVYHLLSLPHRCYLRLKVRVGQRREEHPAVPSVIDIWPGANWYEREVFDLFGITFTHHPDLRRLLMPPDWTTHPLRKDYPLSGFELPEPHWGGQVPYDVDPGVGDYYQQTLRTSEGRGLNESRVQLNPSQEPGTFSPTTERDTTNSSPSVNGQTSRADKRKG
;
A
#
# COMPACT_ATOMS: atom_id res chain seq x y z
N MET A 1 -24.00 -5.22 27.75
CA MET A 1 -23.88 -5.95 26.46
C MET A 1 -22.40 -6.04 26.16
N VAL A 2 -21.85 -7.22 25.84
CA VAL A 2 -20.42 -7.34 25.51
C VAL A 2 -20.26 -6.81 24.09
N ILE A 3 -19.53 -5.70 23.91
CA ILE A 3 -19.27 -5.15 22.58
C ILE A 3 -18.18 -5.99 21.93
N THR A 4 -18.53 -6.72 20.88
CA THR A 4 -17.60 -7.44 20.00
C THR A 4 -17.48 -6.70 18.67
N ALA A 5 -16.41 -6.98 17.90
CA ALA A 5 -16.22 -6.37 16.58
C ALA A 5 -17.43 -6.63 15.65
N ALA A 6 -18.00 -7.83 15.66
CA ALA A 6 -19.20 -8.16 14.89
C ALA A 6 -20.42 -7.33 15.33
N SER A 7 -20.65 -7.21 16.65
CA SER A 7 -21.75 -6.37 17.15
C SER A 7 -21.57 -4.89 16.81
N THR A 8 -20.31 -4.41 16.78
CA THR A 8 -19.99 -3.04 16.35
C THR A 8 -20.41 -2.82 14.90
N VAL A 9 -20.10 -3.77 14.00
CA VAL A 9 -20.50 -3.70 12.60
C VAL A 9 -22.02 -3.57 12.47
N GLU A 10 -22.78 -4.42 13.17
CA GLU A 10 -24.25 -4.38 13.16
C GLU A 10 -24.80 -3.04 13.67
N MET A 11 -24.20 -2.50 14.72
CA MET A 11 -24.58 -1.19 15.28
C MET A 11 -24.27 -0.04 14.30
N VAL A 12 -23.12 -0.06 13.63
CA VAL A 12 -22.76 0.94 12.63
C VAL A 12 -23.67 0.82 11.39
N GLN A 13 -23.98 -0.40 10.94
CA GLN A 13 -24.93 -0.64 9.83
C GLN A 13 -26.33 -0.11 10.14
N SER A 14 -26.80 -0.32 11.37
CA SER A 14 -28.14 0.13 11.79
C SER A 14 -28.25 1.66 11.86
N ARG A 15 -27.16 2.33 12.26
CA ARG A 15 -27.15 3.79 12.46
C ARG A 15 -26.76 4.58 11.21
N PHE A 16 -25.83 4.06 10.42
CA PHE A 16 -25.26 4.73 9.24
C PHE A 16 -25.32 3.82 8.00
N PRO A 17 -26.50 3.40 7.54
CA PRO A 17 -26.62 2.46 6.42
C PRO A 17 -26.06 3.05 5.11
N GLN A 18 -26.12 4.37 4.94
CA GLN A 18 -25.63 5.04 3.71
C GLN A 18 -24.12 5.28 3.70
N ALA A 19 -23.46 5.23 4.87
CA ALA A 19 -22.03 5.46 4.99
C ALA A 19 -21.20 4.25 4.56
N ILE A 20 -21.76 3.04 4.63
CA ILE A 20 -21.04 1.79 4.43
C ILE A 20 -21.09 1.39 2.96
N VAL A 21 -19.93 1.16 2.38
CA VAL A 21 -19.77 0.65 1.01
C VAL A 21 -19.74 -0.88 1.03
N GLU A 22 -18.92 -1.45 1.91
CA GLU A 22 -18.80 -2.90 2.07
C GLU A 22 -18.34 -3.24 3.49
N VAL A 23 -18.65 -4.46 3.93
CA VAL A 23 -18.12 -5.05 5.15
C VAL A 23 -17.45 -6.35 4.78
N VAL A 24 -16.24 -6.54 5.30
CA VAL A 24 -15.41 -7.73 5.03
C VAL A 24 -14.97 -8.31 6.37
N GLU A 25 -15.25 -9.60 6.55
CA GLU A 25 -14.74 -10.39 7.66
C GLU A 25 -13.68 -11.36 7.14
N PHE A 26 -12.53 -11.38 7.80
CA PHE A 26 -11.50 -12.37 7.52
C PHE A 26 -10.71 -12.70 8.78
N ARG A 27 -10.65 -13.99 9.15
CA ARG A 27 -9.92 -14.49 10.34
C ARG A 27 -10.24 -13.68 11.60
N ASP A 28 -11.53 -13.54 11.90
CA ASP A 28 -12.06 -12.81 13.05
C ASP A 28 -11.77 -11.29 13.06
N GLU A 29 -11.20 -10.73 11.98
CA GLU A 29 -11.01 -9.29 11.82
C GLU A 29 -12.14 -8.68 10.98
N GLN A 30 -12.86 -7.74 11.58
CA GLN A 30 -13.91 -6.99 10.92
C GLN A 30 -13.34 -5.73 10.24
N THR A 31 -13.65 -5.57 8.96
CA THR A 31 -13.27 -4.40 8.16
C THR A 31 -14.50 -3.73 7.61
N ILE A 32 -14.68 -2.44 7.91
CA ILE A 32 -15.77 -1.63 7.35
C ILE A 32 -15.16 -0.66 6.33
N VAL A 33 -15.64 -0.70 5.10
CA VAL A 33 -15.29 0.28 4.09
C VAL A 33 -16.36 1.37 4.07
N LEU A 34 -15.93 2.60 4.27
CA LEU A 34 -16.79 3.77 4.40
C LEU A 34 -16.64 4.72 3.21
N GLN A 35 -17.70 5.49 2.97
CA GLN A 35 -17.64 6.67 2.13
C GLN A 35 -16.82 7.77 2.83
N PRO A 36 -15.98 8.53 2.10
CA PRO A 36 -15.13 9.58 2.68
C PRO A 36 -15.91 10.63 3.48
N GLU A 37 -17.11 10.99 3.02
CA GLU A 37 -17.95 12.05 3.60
C GLU A 37 -18.46 11.69 5.00
N SER A 38 -18.67 10.39 5.25
CA SER A 38 -19.21 9.89 6.51
C SER A 38 -18.13 9.49 7.53
N LEU A 39 -16.85 9.59 7.17
CA LEU A 39 -15.73 9.13 7.99
C LEU A 39 -15.75 9.77 9.39
N VAL A 40 -15.81 11.10 9.46
CA VAL A 40 -15.74 11.84 10.73
C VAL A 40 -16.91 11.49 11.65
N GLU A 41 -18.12 11.40 11.09
CA GLU A 41 -19.33 11.09 11.86
C GLU A 41 -19.28 9.67 12.44
N VAL A 42 -18.88 8.68 11.63
CA VAL A 42 -18.74 7.29 12.07
C VAL A 42 -17.63 7.18 13.11
N CYS A 43 -16.47 7.80 12.90
CA CYS A 43 -15.38 7.81 13.86
C CYS A 43 -15.77 8.44 15.19
N ALA A 44 -16.55 9.54 15.18
CA ALA A 44 -17.05 10.19 16.38
C ALA A 44 -18.01 9.28 17.16
N TYR A 45 -18.89 8.57 16.45
CA TYR A 45 -19.78 7.56 17.04
C TYR A 45 -18.99 6.41 17.66
N LEU A 46 -18.02 5.84 16.95
CA LEU A 46 -17.18 4.74 17.43
C LEU A 46 -16.43 5.11 18.71
N LYS A 47 -15.84 6.32 18.76
CA LYS A 47 -15.12 6.77 19.96
C LYS A 47 -16.07 7.01 21.13
N LYS A 48 -17.22 7.65 20.90
CA LYS A 48 -18.12 8.11 21.97
C LYS A 48 -19.01 7.01 22.53
N GLU A 49 -19.61 6.18 21.67
CA GLU A 49 -20.65 5.23 22.06
C GLU A 49 -20.11 3.79 22.19
N LEU A 50 -19.09 3.43 21.41
CA LEU A 50 -18.52 2.07 21.39
C LEU A 50 -17.10 2.00 21.99
N GLU A 51 -16.66 3.08 22.62
CA GLU A 51 -15.40 3.19 23.37
C GLU A 51 -14.14 2.76 22.58
N TYR A 52 -14.07 3.07 21.28
CA TYR A 52 -12.83 2.96 20.50
C TYR A 52 -11.87 4.10 20.87
N ASN A 53 -11.25 3.95 22.02
CA ASN A 53 -10.43 4.97 22.66
C ASN A 53 -8.98 5.01 22.19
N PHE A 54 -8.50 3.98 21.48
CA PHE A 54 -7.15 3.90 20.96
C PHE A 54 -7.12 3.82 19.43
N LEU A 55 -6.46 4.80 18.80
CA LEU A 55 -6.10 4.76 17.39
C LEU A 55 -4.70 4.15 17.29
N GLU A 56 -4.60 2.96 16.71
CA GLU A 56 -3.35 2.22 16.62
C GLU A 56 -2.48 2.72 15.47
N THR A 57 -3.07 2.91 14.29
CA THR A 57 -2.35 3.41 13.12
C THR A 57 -3.31 3.96 12.07
N VAL A 58 -2.83 4.90 11.27
CA VAL A 58 -3.42 5.30 9.99
C VAL A 58 -2.38 5.06 8.90
N THR A 59 -2.77 4.34 7.86
CA THR A 59 -1.89 4.06 6.73
C THR A 59 -2.66 4.16 5.43
N ALA A 60 -1.97 4.09 4.30
CA ALA A 60 -2.60 4.05 3.00
C ALA A 60 -2.06 2.91 2.13
N VAL A 61 -2.90 2.45 1.20
CA VAL A 61 -2.55 1.42 0.22
C VAL A 61 -2.90 1.95 -1.16
N ASP A 62 -1.95 1.85 -2.08
CA ASP A 62 -2.10 2.28 -3.46
C ASP A 62 -2.44 1.09 -4.38
N TRP A 63 -3.62 1.14 -4.99
CA TRP A 63 -4.16 0.16 -5.96
C TRP A 63 -4.27 0.80 -7.35
N PRO A 64 -3.22 0.77 -8.19
CA PRO A 64 -3.19 1.49 -9.47
C PRO A 64 -4.23 0.99 -10.49
N GLU A 65 -4.65 -0.27 -10.37
CA GLU A 65 -5.62 -0.91 -11.27
C GLU A 65 -7.09 -0.64 -10.87
N ARG A 66 -7.34 -0.12 -9.66
CA ARG A 66 -8.67 0.04 -9.09
C ARG A 66 -9.07 1.52 -9.03
N LEU A 67 -10.37 1.79 -9.16
CA LEU A 67 -10.96 3.10 -8.88
C LEU A 67 -11.99 2.96 -7.75
N PRO A 68 -11.87 3.71 -6.64
CA PRO A 68 -10.80 4.66 -6.30
C PRO A 68 -9.42 4.01 -6.04
N ARG A 69 -8.35 4.75 -6.35
CA ARG A 69 -6.94 4.28 -6.36
C ARG A 69 -6.41 3.98 -4.96
N PHE A 70 -6.66 4.85 -3.99
CA PHE A 70 -6.07 4.76 -2.66
C PHE A 70 -7.08 4.23 -1.64
N ASP A 71 -6.64 3.33 -0.77
CA ASP A 71 -7.33 2.98 0.47
C ASP A 71 -6.61 3.64 1.64
N VAL A 72 -7.26 4.56 2.36
CA VAL A 72 -6.79 4.99 3.67
C VAL A 72 -7.37 4.03 4.71
N VAL A 73 -6.49 3.42 5.51
CA VAL A 73 -6.82 2.37 6.46
C VAL A 73 -6.59 2.89 7.88
N TYR A 74 -7.61 2.77 8.72
CA TYR A 74 -7.55 3.12 10.14
C TYR A 74 -7.67 1.84 10.97
N HIS A 75 -6.74 1.65 11.90
CA HIS A 75 -6.81 0.57 12.87
C HIS A 75 -7.22 1.13 14.22
N LEU A 76 -8.36 0.66 14.72
CA LEU A 76 -8.97 1.10 15.96
C LEU A 76 -9.01 -0.06 16.96
N LEU A 77 -8.72 0.26 18.21
CA LEU A 77 -8.82 -0.66 19.33
C LEU A 77 -9.70 -0.04 20.41
N SER A 78 -10.69 -0.80 20.85
CA SER A 78 -11.39 -0.53 22.11
C SER A 78 -10.65 -1.24 23.24
N LEU A 79 -9.98 -0.48 24.11
CA LEU A 79 -9.34 -1.03 25.30
C LEU A 79 -10.31 -1.68 26.30
N PRO A 80 -11.50 -1.11 26.63
CA PRO A 80 -12.40 -1.73 27.59
C PRO A 80 -13.00 -3.04 27.07
N HIS A 81 -13.24 -3.13 25.77
CA HIS A 81 -13.82 -4.32 25.14
C HIS A 81 -12.80 -5.27 24.53
N ARG A 82 -11.52 -4.86 24.46
CA ARG A 82 -10.40 -5.60 23.86
C ARG A 82 -10.72 -6.07 22.43
N CYS A 83 -11.37 -5.22 21.66
CA CYS A 83 -11.79 -5.54 20.30
C CYS A 83 -11.14 -4.61 19.27
N TYR A 84 -10.73 -5.20 18.15
CA TYR A 84 -10.13 -4.50 17.03
C TYR A 84 -11.17 -4.24 15.95
N LEU A 85 -11.05 -3.10 15.27
CA LEU A 85 -11.85 -2.76 14.11
C LEU A 85 -10.96 -2.07 13.09
N ARG A 86 -11.09 -2.48 11.83
CA ARG A 86 -10.41 -1.82 10.72
C ARG A 86 -11.41 -1.02 9.91
N LEU A 87 -11.15 0.27 9.74
CA LEU A 87 -11.90 1.10 8.81
C LEU A 87 -11.07 1.33 7.57
N LYS A 88 -11.74 1.39 6.42
CA LYS A 88 -11.10 1.77 5.16
C LYS A 88 -11.92 2.84 4.46
N VAL A 89 -11.23 3.79 3.86
CA VAL A 89 -11.85 4.84 3.04
C VAL A 89 -11.16 4.84 1.69
N ARG A 90 -11.98 4.71 0.63
CA ARG A 90 -11.50 4.70 -0.75
C ARG A 90 -11.50 6.11 -1.30
N VAL A 91 -10.34 6.59 -1.76
CA VAL A 91 -10.17 7.92 -2.36
C VAL A 91 -9.28 7.91 -3.60
N GLY A 92 -9.35 8.98 -4.38
CA GLY A 92 -8.56 9.16 -5.58
C GLY A 92 -9.27 8.70 -6.84
N GLN A 93 -9.58 9.65 -7.70
CA GLN A 93 -10.07 9.40 -9.05
C GLN A 93 -8.92 9.12 -10.02
N ARG A 94 -9.27 8.73 -11.26
CA ARG A 94 -8.30 8.49 -12.31
C ARG A 94 -7.61 9.82 -12.67
N ARG A 95 -6.32 9.95 -12.32
CA ARG A 95 -5.47 11.16 -12.52
C ARG A 95 -5.69 12.30 -11.52
N GLU A 96 -6.31 12.04 -10.37
CA GLU A 96 -6.31 13.00 -9.28
C GLU A 96 -4.93 13.03 -8.62
N GLU A 97 -4.23 14.17 -8.70
CA GLU A 97 -2.88 14.32 -8.14
C GLU A 97 -2.89 14.37 -6.60
N HIS A 98 -3.96 14.95 -6.04
CA HIS A 98 -4.14 15.22 -4.61
C HIS A 98 -5.51 14.74 -4.12
N PRO A 99 -5.71 13.43 -3.92
CA PRO A 99 -6.91 12.92 -3.25
C PRO A 99 -7.05 13.54 -1.86
N ALA A 100 -8.28 13.80 -1.44
CA ALA A 100 -8.59 14.42 -0.16
C ALA A 100 -9.45 13.51 0.73
N VAL A 101 -9.16 13.49 2.03
CA VAL A 101 -9.91 12.76 3.08
C VAL A 101 -10.11 13.70 4.28
N PRO A 102 -11.24 13.63 5.00
CA PRO A 102 -11.39 14.36 6.26
C PRO A 102 -10.40 13.88 7.34
N SER A 103 -9.75 14.81 8.02
CA SER A 103 -8.92 14.52 9.20
C SER A 103 -9.76 13.99 10.37
N VAL A 104 -9.19 13.08 11.15
CA VAL A 104 -9.80 12.55 12.39
C VAL A 104 -9.05 13.03 13.65
N ILE A 105 -8.20 14.05 13.54
CA ILE A 105 -7.40 14.58 14.66
C ILE A 105 -8.25 15.07 15.84
N ASP A 106 -9.38 15.73 15.55
CA ASP A 106 -10.30 16.20 16.58
C ASP A 106 -10.88 15.04 17.42
N ILE A 107 -10.93 13.85 16.82
CA ILE A 107 -11.39 12.61 17.46
C ILE A 107 -10.21 11.94 18.15
N TRP A 108 -9.10 11.68 17.47
CA TRP A 108 -7.89 11.12 18.07
C TRP A 108 -6.69 12.02 17.79
N PRO A 109 -6.19 12.77 18.79
CA PRO A 109 -5.06 13.67 18.59
C PRO A 109 -3.78 12.99 18.09
N GLY A 110 -3.63 11.68 18.36
CA GLY A 110 -2.53 10.86 17.84
C GLY A 110 -2.53 10.71 16.31
N ALA A 111 -3.65 10.95 15.63
CA ALA A 111 -3.77 10.86 14.18
C ALA A 111 -2.86 11.87 13.45
N ASN A 112 -2.45 12.97 14.10
CA ASN A 112 -1.65 14.03 13.50
C ASN A 112 -0.39 13.50 12.80
N TRP A 113 0.38 12.64 13.47
CA TRP A 113 1.60 12.09 12.87
C TRP A 113 1.33 11.14 11.71
N TYR A 114 0.32 10.28 11.85
CA TYR A 114 -0.02 9.31 10.82
C TYR A 114 -0.63 9.95 9.57
N GLU A 115 -1.51 10.95 9.74
CA GLU A 115 -2.07 11.70 8.62
C GLU A 115 -0.97 12.46 7.85
N ARG A 116 0.01 13.02 8.55
CA ARG A 116 1.19 13.65 7.92
C ARG A 116 2.10 12.64 7.21
N GLU A 117 2.30 11.46 7.77
CA GLU A 117 3.04 10.37 7.14
C GLU A 117 2.36 9.93 5.83
N VAL A 118 1.04 9.72 5.87
CA VAL A 118 0.24 9.36 4.69
C VAL A 118 0.29 10.46 3.63
N PHE A 119 0.22 11.72 4.04
CA PHE A 119 0.41 12.86 3.13
C PHE A 119 1.80 12.86 2.48
N ASP A 120 2.86 12.65 3.24
CA ASP A 120 4.22 12.70 2.72
C ASP A 120 4.53 11.52 1.77
N LEU A 121 4.11 10.32 2.14
CA LEU A 121 4.45 9.09 1.41
C LEU A 121 3.49 8.74 0.26
N PHE A 122 2.21 9.13 0.36
CA PHE A 122 1.17 8.82 -0.64
C PHE A 122 0.55 10.06 -1.27
N GLY A 123 0.76 11.26 -0.74
CA GLY A 123 0.21 12.51 -1.28
C GLY A 123 -1.28 12.67 -1.10
N ILE A 124 -1.85 12.00 -0.10
CA ILE A 124 -3.26 12.13 0.27
C ILE A 124 -3.39 13.30 1.24
N THR A 125 -4.21 14.27 0.88
CA THR A 125 -4.43 15.48 1.69
C THR A 125 -5.52 15.24 2.73
N PHE A 126 -5.33 15.80 3.92
CA PHE A 126 -6.31 15.70 5.00
C PHE A 126 -6.98 17.06 5.23
N THR A 127 -8.29 17.16 4.97
CA THR A 127 -9.04 18.40 5.21
C THR A 127 -9.20 18.62 6.71
N HIS A 128 -9.14 19.87 7.16
CA HIS A 128 -9.19 20.27 8.57
C HIS A 128 -7.97 19.87 9.43
N HIS A 129 -6.89 19.37 8.82
CA HIS A 129 -5.64 19.13 9.54
C HIS A 129 -4.94 20.47 9.91
N PRO A 130 -4.47 20.67 11.16
CA PRO A 130 -3.88 21.93 11.60
C PRO A 130 -2.50 22.26 11.01
N ASP A 131 -1.62 21.27 10.86
CA ASP A 131 -0.27 21.43 10.28
C ASP A 131 0.08 20.26 9.34
N LEU A 132 -0.43 20.31 8.10
CA LEU A 132 -0.16 19.27 7.10
C LEU A 132 1.12 19.61 6.33
N ARG A 133 2.25 19.13 6.84
CA ARG A 133 3.57 19.25 6.20
C ARG A 133 4.31 17.93 6.18
N ARG A 134 5.28 17.81 5.26
CA ARG A 134 6.18 16.65 5.15
C ARG A 134 6.79 16.28 6.50
N LEU A 135 7.04 14.99 6.69
CA LEU A 135 7.48 14.43 7.96
C LEU A 135 8.75 13.60 7.82
N LEU A 136 8.79 12.72 6.81
CA LEU A 136 9.86 11.76 6.57
C LEU A 136 10.79 12.21 5.45
N MET A 137 10.23 12.81 4.39
CA MET A 137 10.99 13.26 3.24
C MET A 137 11.61 14.64 3.46
N PRO A 138 12.74 14.95 2.80
CA PRO A 138 13.29 16.30 2.76
C PRO A 138 12.24 17.32 2.28
N PRO A 139 12.32 18.59 2.72
CA PRO A 139 11.34 19.61 2.39
C PRO A 139 11.21 19.86 0.88
N ASP A 140 12.32 19.69 0.14
CA ASP A 140 12.41 19.94 -1.30
C ASP A 140 12.01 18.72 -2.14
N TRP A 141 11.58 17.62 -1.49
CA TRP A 141 11.06 16.47 -2.23
C TRP A 141 9.74 16.86 -2.88
N THR A 142 9.52 16.46 -4.14
CA THR A 142 8.29 16.81 -4.88
C THR A 142 7.33 15.63 -5.00
N THR A 143 7.84 14.41 -4.88
CA THR A 143 7.09 13.18 -5.16
C THR A 143 6.71 12.40 -3.89
N HIS A 144 6.07 11.25 -4.07
CA HIS A 144 5.49 10.42 -3.01
C HIS A 144 6.01 8.96 -3.12
N PRO A 145 7.02 8.56 -2.33
CA PRO A 145 7.79 7.34 -2.57
C PRO A 145 7.02 6.02 -2.49
N LEU A 146 5.93 5.95 -1.72
CA LEU A 146 5.17 4.71 -1.54
C LEU A 146 4.09 4.49 -2.60
N ARG A 147 3.91 5.43 -3.54
CA ARG A 147 3.05 5.20 -4.70
C ARG A 147 3.69 4.17 -5.65
N LYS A 148 2.88 3.32 -6.27
CA LYS A 148 3.34 2.21 -7.12
C LYS A 148 3.92 2.66 -8.47
N ASP A 149 3.67 3.90 -8.86
CA ASP A 149 4.30 4.56 -10.02
C ASP A 149 5.69 5.14 -9.71
N TYR A 150 6.11 5.17 -8.44
CA TYR A 150 7.42 5.67 -8.04
C TYR A 150 8.53 4.62 -8.26
N PRO A 151 9.67 4.98 -8.89
CA PRO A 151 10.77 4.05 -9.13
C PRO A 151 11.45 3.63 -7.81
N LEU A 152 11.82 2.35 -7.68
CA LEU A 152 12.41 1.86 -6.41
C LEU A 152 13.74 2.54 -6.06
N SER A 153 14.55 2.88 -7.07
CA SER A 153 15.81 3.61 -6.91
C SER A 153 15.62 5.08 -6.55
N GLY A 154 14.39 5.59 -6.63
CA GLY A 154 14.13 7.02 -6.70
C GLY A 154 14.61 7.63 -8.01
N PHE A 155 14.51 8.95 -8.08
CA PHE A 155 15.07 9.75 -9.17
C PHE A 155 16.53 10.06 -8.85
N GLU A 156 17.42 9.99 -9.84
CA GLU A 156 18.86 10.25 -9.67
C GLU A 156 19.11 11.71 -9.38
N LEU A 157 18.95 12.18 -8.14
CA LEU A 157 19.34 13.56 -7.84
C LEU A 157 20.80 13.80 -8.26
N PRO A 158 21.09 14.81 -9.10
CA PRO A 158 22.46 15.14 -9.43
C PRO A 158 23.21 15.42 -8.12
N GLU A 159 24.43 14.88 -8.01
CA GLU A 159 25.29 15.04 -6.84
C GLU A 159 25.63 16.52 -6.54
N PRO A 160 25.90 16.91 -5.25
CA PRO A 160 26.64 16.11 -4.29
C PRO A 160 25.93 15.84 -2.95
N HIS A 161 26.00 14.56 -2.59
CA HIS A 161 26.16 14.05 -1.24
C HIS A 161 26.70 15.12 -0.26
N TRP A 162 25.86 15.50 0.71
CA TRP A 162 26.28 16.22 1.92
C TRP A 162 26.98 17.58 1.69
N GLY A 163 26.18 18.63 1.49
CA GLY A 163 26.60 20.02 1.75
C GLY A 163 26.78 20.94 0.53
N GLY A 164 26.43 20.50 -0.67
CA GLY A 164 26.36 21.38 -1.86
C GLY A 164 24.94 21.47 -2.38
N GLN A 165 24.40 22.68 -2.53
CA GLN A 165 23.12 22.91 -3.21
C GLN A 165 23.23 22.53 -4.68
N VAL A 166 22.35 21.64 -5.15
CA VAL A 166 22.12 21.41 -6.58
C VAL A 166 20.95 22.26 -7.09
N PRO A 167 21.05 22.86 -8.29
CA PRO A 167 19.90 23.49 -8.93
C PRO A 167 18.86 22.44 -9.31
N TYR A 168 17.66 22.55 -8.73
CA TYR A 168 16.54 21.59 -8.81
C TYR A 168 15.72 21.65 -10.12
N ASP A 169 16.28 22.23 -11.18
CA ASP A 169 15.53 22.49 -12.43
C ASP A 169 15.67 21.36 -13.48
N VAL A 170 16.24 20.21 -13.10
CA VAL A 170 16.48 19.08 -14.01
C VAL A 170 15.79 17.83 -13.46
N ASP A 171 14.76 17.34 -14.17
CA ASP A 171 14.18 16.02 -13.94
C ASP A 171 15.27 14.96 -14.18
N PRO A 172 15.70 14.21 -13.15
CA PRO A 172 16.92 13.43 -13.32
C PRO A 172 16.73 12.11 -14.07
N GLY A 173 15.51 11.78 -14.47
CA GLY A 173 15.24 10.48 -15.09
C GLY A 173 15.47 9.30 -14.14
N VAL A 174 15.11 8.11 -14.63
CA VAL A 174 15.29 6.85 -13.90
C VAL A 174 16.69 6.33 -14.20
N GLY A 175 17.56 6.37 -13.19
CA GLY A 175 18.93 5.92 -13.28
C GLY A 175 19.13 4.43 -13.49
N ASP A 176 20.01 4.06 -14.41
CA ASP A 176 20.42 2.67 -14.68
C ASP A 176 21.35 2.06 -13.60
N TYR A 177 21.82 2.85 -12.63
CA TYR A 177 22.87 2.43 -11.69
C TYR A 177 22.42 1.44 -10.60
N TYR A 178 21.11 1.22 -10.40
CA TYR A 178 20.58 0.27 -9.40
C TYR A 178 19.97 -1.02 -9.99
N GLN A 179 20.21 -1.31 -11.27
CA GLN A 179 19.64 -2.49 -11.94
C GLN A 179 20.07 -3.85 -11.32
N GLN A 180 21.09 -3.88 -10.46
CA GLN A 180 21.69 -5.13 -9.98
C GLN A 180 20.87 -5.88 -8.90
N THR A 181 19.81 -5.28 -8.34
CA THR A 181 18.99 -5.92 -7.28
C THR A 181 17.48 -5.93 -7.53
N LEU A 182 17.02 -5.32 -8.62
CA LEU A 182 15.60 -5.33 -8.98
C LEU A 182 15.26 -6.67 -9.64
N ARG A 183 14.46 -7.49 -8.95
CA ARG A 183 13.85 -8.67 -9.57
C ARG A 183 12.95 -8.19 -10.71
N THR A 184 13.39 -8.35 -11.94
CA THR A 184 12.60 -8.07 -13.15
C THR A 184 11.35 -8.95 -13.21
N SER A 185 10.42 -8.63 -14.11
CA SER A 185 9.23 -9.46 -14.38
C SER A 185 9.59 -10.92 -14.67
N GLU A 186 10.74 -11.18 -15.27
CA GLU A 186 11.29 -12.53 -15.52
C GLU A 186 11.62 -13.29 -14.22
N GLY A 187 11.89 -12.59 -13.11
CA GLY A 187 12.11 -13.18 -11.80
C GLY A 187 10.84 -13.64 -11.07
N ARG A 188 9.63 -13.32 -11.58
CA ARG A 188 8.35 -13.77 -10.98
C ARG A 188 8.08 -15.26 -11.18
N GLY A 189 8.57 -15.86 -12.28
CA GLY A 189 8.28 -17.26 -12.63
C GLY A 189 8.76 -18.29 -11.60
N LEU A 190 9.68 -17.92 -10.70
CA LEU A 190 10.14 -18.81 -9.62
C LEU A 190 9.17 -18.93 -8.44
N ASN A 191 8.22 -18.01 -8.29
CA ASN A 191 7.27 -17.98 -7.17
C ASN A 191 5.85 -18.45 -7.54
N GLU A 192 5.51 -18.58 -8.83
CA GLU A 192 4.18 -19.06 -9.26
C GLU A 192 3.90 -20.50 -8.78
N SER A 193 4.95 -21.30 -8.62
CA SER A 193 4.88 -22.64 -8.02
C SER A 193 4.51 -22.64 -6.52
N ARG A 194 4.56 -21.48 -5.84
CA ARG A 194 4.06 -21.29 -4.45
C ARG A 194 2.61 -20.79 -4.39
N VAL A 195 1.99 -20.46 -5.51
CA VAL A 195 0.65 -19.83 -5.58
C VAL A 195 -0.49 -20.86 -5.62
N GLN A 196 -0.21 -22.16 -5.71
CA GLN A 196 -1.22 -23.17 -5.41
C GLN A 196 -1.44 -23.28 -3.90
N LEU A 197 -2.06 -22.26 -3.31
CA LEU A 197 -2.59 -22.31 -1.96
C LEU A 197 -3.88 -23.13 -2.03
N ASN A 198 -3.85 -24.36 -1.50
CA ASN A 198 -5.06 -25.14 -1.28
C ASN A 198 -5.85 -24.48 -0.12
N PRO A 199 -7.11 -24.05 -0.32
CA PRO A 199 -7.90 -23.34 0.70
C PRO A 199 -8.07 -24.10 2.02
N SER A 200 -7.90 -25.43 2.00
CA SER A 200 -8.09 -26.32 3.16
C SER A 200 -6.78 -26.76 3.83
N GLN A 201 -5.62 -26.21 3.42
CA GLN A 201 -4.31 -26.68 3.88
C GLN A 201 -3.85 -25.90 5.12
N GLU A 202 -3.53 -26.62 6.21
CA GLU A 202 -2.99 -25.99 7.41
C GLU A 202 -1.57 -25.43 7.17
N PRO A 203 -1.20 -24.31 7.84
CA PRO A 203 0.10 -23.69 7.64
C PRO A 203 1.25 -24.63 8.02
N GLY A 204 2.10 -24.97 7.06
CA GLY A 204 3.35 -25.71 7.29
C GLY A 204 3.34 -27.19 6.90
N THR A 205 2.24 -27.73 6.37
CA THR A 205 2.22 -29.11 5.85
C THR A 205 2.46 -29.09 4.34
N PHE A 206 3.57 -29.66 3.85
CA PHE A 206 3.80 -29.83 2.40
C PHE A 206 3.15 -31.14 1.93
N SER A 207 2.37 -31.10 0.84
CA SER A 207 1.89 -32.32 0.18
C SER A 207 3.04 -33.02 -0.54
N PRO A 208 3.10 -34.37 -0.54
CA PRO A 208 4.15 -35.10 -1.25
C PRO A 208 3.99 -34.89 -2.75
N THR A 209 4.96 -34.22 -3.38
CA THR A 209 5.04 -34.06 -4.84
C THR A 209 5.28 -35.42 -5.49
N THR A 210 4.34 -35.85 -6.34
CA THR A 210 4.48 -36.96 -7.28
C THR A 210 5.67 -36.72 -8.22
N GLU A 211 6.40 -37.80 -8.48
CA GLU A 211 7.65 -37.89 -9.24
C GLU A 211 7.64 -37.16 -10.59
N ARG A 212 8.75 -36.47 -10.90
CA ARG A 212 9.00 -35.89 -12.24
C ARG A 212 9.73 -36.92 -13.10
N ASP A 213 9.05 -37.36 -14.16
CA ASP A 213 9.58 -38.18 -15.24
C ASP A 213 10.90 -37.64 -15.79
N THR A 214 11.94 -38.47 -15.73
CA THR A 214 13.22 -38.25 -16.40
C THR A 214 13.11 -38.67 -17.87
N THR A 215 12.94 -37.71 -18.78
CA THR A 215 13.36 -37.90 -20.18
C THR A 215 14.09 -36.65 -20.67
N ASN A 216 15.41 -36.67 -20.48
CA ASN A 216 16.34 -35.79 -21.17
C ASN A 216 16.31 -36.10 -22.67
N SER A 217 15.99 -35.11 -23.49
CA SER A 217 16.37 -35.10 -24.91
C SER A 217 16.98 -33.74 -25.24
N SER A 218 18.31 -33.72 -25.30
CA SER A 218 19.13 -32.57 -25.70
C SER A 218 18.91 -32.23 -27.18
N PRO A 219 18.87 -30.95 -27.61
CA PRO A 219 18.97 -30.62 -29.01
C PRO A 219 20.43 -30.51 -29.45
N SER A 220 20.69 -31.11 -30.60
CA SER A 220 21.92 -31.14 -31.38
C SER A 220 22.31 -29.77 -31.94
N VAL A 221 23.61 -29.47 -31.85
CA VAL A 221 24.26 -28.31 -32.48
C VAL A 221 24.48 -28.61 -33.97
N ASN A 222 23.98 -27.74 -34.86
CA ASN A 222 24.55 -27.51 -36.20
C ASN A 222 23.99 -26.23 -36.83
N GLY A 223 24.84 -25.35 -37.34
CA GLY A 223 24.40 -24.18 -38.13
C GLY A 223 25.42 -23.06 -38.31
N GLN A 224 26.42 -23.31 -39.16
CA GLN A 224 27.30 -22.40 -39.92
C GLN A 224 26.96 -20.89 -39.95
N THR A 225 28.00 -20.05 -39.82
CA THR A 225 28.14 -18.81 -40.62
C THR A 225 29.58 -18.60 -41.09
N SER A 226 29.75 -18.50 -42.40
CA SER A 226 30.96 -18.05 -43.09
C SER A 226 31.02 -16.52 -43.13
N ARG A 227 32.21 -15.92 -43.01
CA ARG A 227 32.63 -14.80 -43.87
C ARG A 227 34.12 -14.49 -43.73
N ALA A 228 34.66 -14.03 -44.85
CA ALA A 228 36.05 -13.99 -45.24
C ALA A 228 36.74 -12.65 -44.89
N ASP A 229 38.02 -12.77 -44.52
CA ASP A 229 39.17 -12.17 -45.20
C ASP A 229 39.41 -10.63 -45.18
N LYS A 230 40.62 -10.27 -44.71
CA LYS A 230 41.57 -9.24 -45.18
C LYS A 230 42.18 -8.37 -44.07
N ARG A 231 43.45 -8.64 -43.75
CA ARG A 231 44.48 -7.59 -43.61
C ARG A 231 45.78 -8.05 -44.29
N LYS A 232 46.14 -7.29 -45.33
CA LYS A 232 47.42 -7.29 -46.05
C LYS A 232 48.57 -6.83 -45.15
N GLY A 233 49.72 -7.49 -45.30
CA GLY A 233 50.94 -6.80 -45.72
C GLY A 233 50.95 -6.66 -47.24
#